data_AF-A0A151TX36-F1
#
_entry.id   AF-A0A151TX36-F1
#
_cell.length_a   1.000
_cell.length_b   1.000
_cell.length_c   1.000
_cell.angle_alpha   90.00
_cell.angle_beta   90.00
_cell.angle_gamma   90.00
#
_symmetry.space_group_name_H-M   'P 1'
#
loop_
_entity.id
_entity.type
_entity.pdbx_description
1 polymer ?
#
loop_
_entity_poly.entity_id
_entity_poly.type
_entity_poly.pdbx_seq_one_letter_code
_entity_poly.pdbx_strand_id
1 'polypeptide(L)'
;MQFKATAKWEYMSAMVFFVVSNAIACSYAVISLVMMAMARSNGKEDVAVLVLTALDLVMMALLFSANGAASAVGMIAQKGNSHVQWTKVCDVFDAYCRHITAALVLSIIGSTTFLLLVLHSVLKLHYRST
;
A
#
# COMPACT_ATOMS: atom_id res chain seq x y z
N MET A 1 7.35 8.34 -37.38
CA MET A 1 8.46 7.85 -36.53
C MET A 1 7.85 7.23 -35.28
N GLN A 2 7.92 5.91 -35.13
CA GLN A 2 7.47 5.21 -33.92
C GLN A 2 8.58 5.37 -32.86
N PHE A 3 8.34 6.22 -31.86
CA PHE A 3 9.22 6.28 -30.70
C PHE A 3 9.04 4.97 -29.93
N LYS A 4 10.05 4.10 -30.01
CA LYS A 4 10.15 2.86 -29.24
C LYS A 4 10.51 3.21 -27.80
N ALA A 5 9.61 3.91 -27.10
CA ALA A 5 9.77 4.26 -25.70
C ALA A 5 9.19 3.11 -24.85
N THR A 6 10.01 2.55 -23.96
CA THR A 6 9.57 1.50 -23.03
C THR A 6 9.26 2.15 -21.69
N ALA A 7 7.98 2.22 -21.33
CA ALA A 7 7.57 2.63 -20.00
C ALA A 7 7.79 1.46 -19.02
N LYS A 8 8.86 1.54 -18.21
CA LYS A 8 9.16 0.59 -17.12
C LYS A 8 8.89 1.25 -15.78
N TRP A 9 8.34 0.50 -14.83
CA TRP A 9 8.04 0.99 -13.48
C TRP A 9 9.29 1.45 -12.71
N GLU A 10 10.46 0.88 -13.04
CA GLU A 10 11.75 1.22 -12.44
C GLU A 10 12.21 2.66 -12.73
N TYR A 11 11.69 3.30 -13.79
CA TYR A 11 12.09 4.66 -14.13
C TYR A 11 11.44 5.74 -13.27
N MET A 12 10.40 5.40 -12.50
CA MET A 12 9.75 6.34 -11.59
C MET A 12 9.91 5.88 -10.15
N SER A 13 10.63 6.67 -9.35
CA SER A 13 10.87 6.40 -7.92
C SER A 13 9.57 6.19 -7.12
N ALA A 14 8.50 6.91 -7.45
CA ALA A 14 7.20 6.74 -6.83
C ALA A 14 6.58 5.35 -7.06
N MET A 15 6.76 4.79 -8.26
CA MET A 15 6.24 3.46 -8.60
C MET A 15 7.09 2.36 -7.95
N VAL A 16 8.40 2.54 -7.89
CA VAL A 16 9.30 1.65 -7.14
C VAL A 16 8.92 1.64 -5.66
N PHE A 17 8.74 2.82 -5.04
CA PHE A 17 8.32 2.93 -3.65
C PHE A 17 6.97 2.26 -3.39
N PHE A 18 6.02 2.42 -4.32
CA PHE A 18 4.71 1.76 -4.27
C PHE A 18 4.81 0.23 -4.29
N VAL A 19 5.58 -0.33 -5.22
CA VAL A 19 5.75 -1.78 -5.35
C VAL A 19 6.49 -2.36 -4.14
N VAL A 20 7.57 -1.73 -3.70
CA VAL A 20 8.36 -2.18 -2.55
C VAL A 20 7.53 -2.13 -1.27
N SER A 21 6.79 -1.05 -1.03
CA SER A 21 5.93 -0.92 0.16
C SER A 21 4.84 -2.00 0.20
N ASN A 22 4.21 -2.27 -0.94
CA ASN A 22 3.21 -3.35 -1.05
C ASN A 22 3.83 -4.74 -0.83
N ALA A 23 5.04 -5.00 -1.34
CA ALA A 23 5.73 -6.27 -1.10
C ALA A 23 6.05 -6.49 0.38
N ILE A 24 6.51 -5.45 1.08
CA ILE A 24 6.74 -5.49 2.53
C ILE A 24 5.40 -5.74 3.26
N ALA A 25 4.32 -5.09 2.86
CA ALA A 25 2.99 -5.31 3.44
C ALA A 25 2.47 -6.73 3.25
N CYS A 26 2.59 -7.30 2.06
CA CYS A 26 2.16 -8.68 1.79
C CYS A 26 2.96 -9.70 2.61
N SER A 27 4.28 -9.56 2.66
CA SER A 27 5.13 -10.43 3.48
C SER A 27 4.82 -10.32 4.97
N TYR A 28 4.63 -9.09 5.47
CA TYR A 28 4.20 -8.87 6.84
C TYR A 28 2.84 -9.49 7.15
N ALA A 29 1.85 -9.37 6.26
CA ALA A 29 0.51 -9.94 6.46
C ALA A 29 0.56 -11.47 6.65
N VAL A 30 1.37 -12.17 5.84
CA VAL A 30 1.57 -13.62 5.98
C VAL A 30 2.19 -13.96 7.35
N ILE A 31 3.23 -13.22 7.74
CA ILE A 31 3.91 -13.44 9.03
C ILE A 31 2.96 -13.15 10.20
N SER A 32 2.18 -12.07 10.13
CA SER A 32 1.20 -11.68 11.15
C SER A 32 0.14 -12.78 11.36
N LEU A 33 -0.39 -13.35 10.27
CA LEU A 33 -1.34 -14.47 10.34
C LEU A 33 -0.75 -15.70 11.02
N VAL A 34 0.49 -16.08 10.67
CA VAL A 34 1.18 -17.22 11.30
C VAL A 34 1.44 -16.96 12.78
N MET A 35 1.93 -15.77 13.13
CA MET A 35 2.16 -15.39 14.53
C MET A 35 0.87 -15.42 15.35
N MET A 36 -0.24 -14.90 14.81
CA MET A 36 -1.54 -14.90 15.48
C MET A 36 -2.08 -16.32 15.67
N ALA A 37 -1.92 -17.20 14.67
CA ALA A 37 -2.31 -18.61 14.78
C ALA A 37 -1.52 -19.33 15.90
N MET A 38 -0.21 -19.10 16.00
CA MET A 38 0.62 -19.67 17.06
C MET A 38 0.29 -19.08 18.45
N ALA A 39 0.05 -17.78 18.54
CA ALA A 39 -0.28 -17.11 19.80
C ALA A 39 -1.59 -17.66 20.41
N ARG A 40 -2.59 -17.95 19.56
CA ARG A 40 -3.86 -18.57 19.96
C ARG A 40 -3.69 -19.97 20.55
N SER A 41 -2.71 -20.74 20.05
CA SER A 41 -2.39 -22.07 20.57
C SER A 41 -1.68 -22.03 21.94
N ASN A 42 -0.93 -20.97 22.23
CA ASN A 42 -0.03 -20.89 23.39
C ASN A 42 -0.57 -20.03 24.55
N GLY A 43 -1.80 -19.48 24.44
CA GLY A 43 -2.44 -18.69 25.50
C GLY A 43 -1.79 -17.32 25.80
N LYS A 44 -0.86 -16.85 24.96
CA LYS A 44 -0.14 -15.56 25.10
C LYS A 44 -0.72 -14.49 24.16
N GLU A 45 -2.04 -14.34 24.16
CA GLU A 45 -2.76 -13.50 23.18
C GLU A 45 -2.50 -12.00 23.38
N ASP A 46 -2.47 -11.50 24.62
CA ASP A 46 -2.49 -10.06 24.89
C ASP A 46 -1.25 -9.29 24.42
N VAL A 47 -0.05 -9.80 24.72
CA VAL A 47 1.20 -9.12 24.33
C VAL A 47 1.40 -9.21 22.82
N ALA A 48 1.04 -10.34 22.20
CA ALA A 48 1.12 -10.53 20.76
C ALA A 48 0.18 -9.57 20.02
N VAL A 49 -1.06 -9.41 20.50
CA VAL A 49 -2.05 -8.49 19.91
C VAL A 49 -1.55 -7.04 19.96
N LEU A 50 -0.94 -6.60 21.06
CA LEU A 50 -0.42 -5.24 21.17
C LEU A 50 0.72 -4.98 20.14
N VAL A 51 1.68 -5.91 20.05
CA VAL A 51 2.81 -5.80 19.12
C VAL A 51 2.34 -5.84 17.66
N LEU A 52 1.42 -6.75 17.32
CA LEU A 52 0.83 -6.83 15.98
C LEU A 52 0.06 -5.55 15.63
N THR A 53 -0.69 -4.99 16.58
CA THR A 53 -1.43 -3.73 16.36
C THR A 53 -0.49 -2.56 16.06
N ALA A 54 0.65 -2.48 16.76
CA ALA A 54 1.65 -1.44 16.50
C ALA A 54 2.29 -1.61 15.11
N LEU A 55 2.61 -2.84 14.72
CA LEU A 55 3.16 -3.13 13.39
C LEU A 55 2.11 -2.88 12.28
N ASP A 56 0.85 -3.24 12.49
CA ASP A 56 -0.27 -2.96 11.56
C ASP A 56 -0.41 -1.44 11.31
N LEU A 57 -0.24 -0.61 12.35
CA LEU A 57 -0.24 0.84 12.22
C LEU A 57 0.93 1.36 11.37
N VAL A 58 2.13 0.80 11.56
CA VAL A 58 3.31 1.14 10.73
C VAL A 58 3.06 0.78 9.27
N MET A 59 2.49 -0.40 8.99
CA MET A 59 2.19 -0.84 7.63
C MET A 59 1.09 0.01 6.97
N MET A 60 0.07 0.38 7.74
CA MET A 60 -0.98 1.31 7.30
C MET A 60 -0.38 2.66 6.87
N ALA A 61 0.48 3.26 7.71
CA ALA A 61 1.13 4.53 7.41
C ALA A 61 2.05 4.45 6.17
N LEU A 62 2.81 3.36 6.05
CA LEU A 62 3.68 3.10 4.90
C LEU A 62 2.88 3.00 3.60
N LEU A 63 1.80 2.21 3.59
CA LEU A 63 0.99 2.02 2.39
C LEU A 63 0.24 3.30 1.99
N PHE A 64 -0.31 4.07 2.93
CA PHE A 64 -0.94 5.35 2.61
C PHE A 64 0.05 6.35 2.02
N SER A 65 1.28 6.40 2.55
CA SER A 65 2.35 7.25 2.00
C SER A 65 2.70 6.85 0.57
N ALA A 66 2.81 5.55 0.31
CA ALA A 66 3.10 5.00 -1.01
C ALA A 66 1.96 5.22 -2.01
N ASN A 67 0.71 5.04 -1.58
CA ASN A 67 -0.49 5.34 -2.37
C ASN A 67 -0.56 6.83 -2.72
N GLY A 68 -0.24 7.71 -1.77
CA GLY A 68 -0.17 9.15 -1.99
C GLY A 68 0.83 9.51 -3.09
N ALA A 69 2.07 9.01 -2.99
CA ALA A 69 3.10 9.24 -4.00
C ALA A 69 2.70 8.69 -5.38
N ALA A 70 2.17 7.46 -5.43
CA ALA A 70 1.72 6.83 -6.68
C ALA A 70 0.54 7.59 -7.30
N SER A 71 -0.40 8.07 -6.49
CA SER A 71 -1.56 8.85 -6.96
C SER A 71 -1.16 10.20 -7.52
N ALA A 72 -0.21 10.90 -6.89
CA ALA A 72 0.30 12.18 -7.36
C ALA A 72 0.98 12.01 -8.73
N VAL A 73 1.85 11.01 -8.87
CA VAL A 73 2.50 10.71 -10.16
C VAL A 73 1.50 10.19 -11.19
N GLY A 74 0.54 9.37 -10.80
CA GLY A 74 -0.52 8.86 -11.67
C GLY A 74 -1.41 9.97 -12.22
N MET A 75 -1.75 10.96 -11.40
CA MET A 75 -2.50 12.15 -11.82
C MET A 75 -1.76 12.94 -12.88
N ILE A 76 -0.44 13.11 -12.70
CA ILE A 76 0.36 13.85 -13.67
C ILE A 76 0.59 13.02 -14.94
N ALA A 77 0.69 11.69 -14.82
CA ALA A 77 0.75 10.80 -15.99
C ALA A 77 -0.54 10.85 -16.84
N GLN A 78 -1.71 11.06 -16.22
CA GLN A 78 -2.99 11.19 -16.93
C GLN A 78 -3.24 12.60 -17.50
N LYS A 79 -3.08 13.64 -16.68
CA LYS A 79 -3.38 15.02 -17.11
C LYS A 79 -2.23 15.69 -17.87
N GLY A 80 -0.99 15.27 -17.64
CA GLY A 80 0.21 16.00 -18.04
C GLY A 80 0.38 17.30 -17.24
N ASN A 81 1.51 17.97 -17.42
CA ASN A 81 1.72 19.33 -16.90
C ASN A 81 2.60 20.12 -17.87
N SER A 82 2.00 21.08 -18.58
CA SER A 82 2.70 21.90 -19.58
C SER A 82 3.79 22.79 -18.97
N HIS A 83 3.63 23.20 -17.71
CA HIS A 83 4.59 24.07 -17.03
C HIS A 83 5.95 23.40 -16.82
N VAL A 84 5.98 22.09 -16.63
CA VAL A 84 7.22 21.29 -16.48
C VAL A 84 7.46 20.37 -17.68
N GLN A 85 6.80 20.66 -18.82
CA GLN A 85 6.90 19.88 -20.06
C GLN A 85 6.58 18.38 -19.90
N TRP A 86 5.74 18.02 -18.93
CA TRP A 86 5.38 16.63 -18.72
C TRP A 86 4.21 16.24 -19.62
N THR A 87 4.48 15.40 -20.62
CA THR A 87 3.49 14.93 -21.58
C THR A 87 2.60 13.86 -20.95
N LYS A 88 1.38 13.71 -21.49
CA LYS A 88 0.43 12.68 -21.04
C LYS A 88 0.99 11.29 -21.39
N VAL A 89 1.48 10.59 -20.38
CA VAL A 89 2.06 9.25 -20.55
C VAL A 89 0.96 8.22 -20.77
N CYS A 90 -0.19 8.36 -20.09
CA CYS A 90 -1.29 7.39 -20.19
C CYS A 90 -1.99 7.38 -21.56
N ASP A 91 -1.86 8.44 -22.36
CA ASP A 91 -2.41 8.51 -23.72
C ASP A 91 -1.62 7.61 -24.70
N VAL A 92 -0.32 7.41 -24.41
CA VAL A 92 0.59 6.56 -25.20
C VAL A 92 0.66 5.13 -24.63
N PHE A 93 0.61 4.99 -23.30
CA PHE A 93 0.76 3.71 -22.57
C PHE A 93 -0.49 3.37 -21.75
N ASP A 94 -1.63 3.31 -22.41
CA ASP A 94 -2.94 3.08 -21.79
C ASP A 94 -3.00 1.76 -20.99
N ALA A 95 -2.48 0.65 -21.54
CA ALA A 95 -2.43 -0.63 -20.82
C ALA A 95 -1.63 -0.56 -19.51
N TYR A 96 -0.47 0.12 -19.53
CA TYR A 96 0.36 0.31 -18.35
C TYR A 96 -0.36 1.15 -17.29
N CYS A 97 -1.02 2.24 -17.70
CA CYS A 97 -1.78 3.07 -16.76
C CYS A 97 -3.00 2.34 -16.18
N ARG A 98 -3.68 1.47 -16.93
CA ARG A 98 -4.73 0.62 -16.37
C ARG A 98 -4.19 -0.32 -15.30
N HIS A 99 -3.05 -0.97 -15.54
CA HIS A 99 -2.44 -1.88 -14.56
C HIS A 99 -2.04 -1.15 -13.27
N ILE A 100 -1.41 0.03 -13.37
CA ILE A 100 -1.06 0.83 -12.19
C ILE A 100 -2.31 1.28 -11.45
N THR A 101 -3.34 1.74 -12.16
CA THR A 101 -4.58 2.20 -11.54
C THR A 101 -5.26 1.06 -10.78
N ALA A 102 -5.35 -0.13 -11.39
CA ALA A 102 -5.88 -1.32 -10.73
C ALA A 102 -5.06 -1.70 -9.49
N ALA A 103 -3.72 -1.70 -9.59
CA ALA A 103 -2.84 -1.98 -8.46
C ALA A 103 -3.01 -0.95 -7.33
N LEU A 104 -3.14 0.33 -7.66
CA LEU A 104 -3.35 1.41 -6.69
C LEU A 104 -4.68 1.25 -5.96
N VAL A 105 -5.76 0.91 -6.67
CA VAL A 105 -7.06 0.62 -6.06
C VAL A 105 -6.96 -0.56 -5.09
N LEU A 106 -6.29 -1.65 -5.49
CA LEU A 106 -6.06 -2.81 -4.62
C LEU A 106 -5.24 -2.44 -3.38
N SER A 107 -4.20 -1.62 -3.52
CA SER A 107 -3.38 -1.15 -2.41
C SER A 107 -4.16 -0.26 -1.43
N ILE A 108 -5.08 0.58 -1.93
CA ILE A 108 -5.98 1.37 -1.06
C ILE A 108 -6.91 0.46 -0.26
N ILE A 109 -7.47 -0.57 -0.88
CA ILE A 109 -8.30 -1.58 -0.18
C ILE A 109 -7.47 -2.28 0.91
N GLY A 110 -6.22 -2.66 0.59
CA GLY A 110 -5.29 -3.24 1.57
C GLY A 110 -4.99 -2.29 2.74
N SER A 111 -4.70 -1.03 2.45
CA SER A 111 -4.40 0.00 3.47
C SER A 111 -5.59 0.24 4.40
N THR A 112 -6.80 0.26 3.82
CA THR A 112 -8.06 0.39 4.56
C THR A 112 -8.29 -0.82 5.45
N THR A 113 -7.93 -2.02 4.99
CA THR A 113 -8.03 -3.24 5.79
C THR A 113 -7.11 -3.17 7.03
N PHE A 114 -5.86 -2.72 6.87
CA PHE A 114 -4.97 -2.48 8.02
C PHE A 114 -5.53 -1.44 9.00
N LEU A 115 -6.13 -0.36 8.48
CA LEU A 115 -6.81 0.64 9.32
C LEU A 115 -7.94 0.01 10.15
N LEU A 116 -8.78 -0.83 9.53
CA LEU A 116 -9.88 -1.51 10.23
C LEU A 116 -9.36 -2.49 11.29
N LEU A 117 -8.25 -3.19 11.03
CA LEU A 117 -7.61 -4.06 12.01
C LEU A 117 -7.12 -3.28 13.23
N VAL A 118 -6.44 -2.15 13.03
CA VAL A 118 -5.97 -1.29 14.12
C VAL A 118 -7.16 -0.76 14.94
N LEU A 119 -8.21 -0.26 14.27
CA LEU A 119 -9.42 0.22 14.95
C LEU A 119 -10.07 -0.88 15.79
N HIS A 120 -10.24 -2.07 15.22
CA HIS A 120 -10.85 -3.19 15.92
C HIS A 120 -10.03 -3.60 17.15
N SER A 121 -8.70 -3.66 17.03
CA SER A 121 -7.81 -3.99 18.15
C SER A 121 -7.87 -2.95 19.27
N VAL A 122 -7.86 -1.66 18.92
CA VAL A 122 -7.95 -0.56 19.88
C VAL A 122 -9.31 -0.56 20.59
N LEU A 123 -10.41 -0.76 19.86
CA LEU A 123 -11.75 -0.84 20.43
C LEU A 123 -11.91 -2.03 21.38
N LYS A 124 -11.40 -3.22 20.99
CA LYS A 124 -11.39 -4.41 21.86
C LYS A 124 -10.61 -4.14 23.16
N LEU A 125 -9.47 -3.46 23.07
CA LEU A 125 -8.66 -3.11 24.24
C LEU A 125 -9.37 -2.10 25.14
N HIS A 126 -9.97 -1.06 24.56
CA HIS A 126 -10.73 -0.04 25.30
C HIS A 126 -11.92 -0.66 26.05
N TYR A 127 -12.71 -1.49 25.37
CA TYR A 127 -13.86 -2.16 25.99
C TYR A 127 -13.45 -3.08 27.14
N ARG A 128 -12.30 -3.76 27.05
CA ARG A 128 -11.80 -4.62 28.14
C ARG A 128 -11.29 -3.84 29.35
N SER A 129 -10.92 -2.57 29.17
CA SER A 129 -10.42 -1.70 30.24
C SER A 129 -11.54 -0.99 31.00
N THR A 130 -12.76 -0.97 30.47
CA THR A 130 -13.95 -0.36 31.09
C THR A 130 -14.75 -1.43 31.81
#